data_AF-A0A7K4CZG0-F1
#
_entry.id   AF-A0A7K4CZG0-F1
#
_cell.length_a   1.000
_cell.length_b   1.000
_cell.length_c   1.000
_cell.angle_alpha   90.00
_cell.angle_beta   90.00
_cell.angle_gamma   90.00
#
_symmetry.space_group_name_H-M   'P 1'
#
loop_
_entity.id
_entity.type
_entity.pdbx_description
1 polymer ?
#
loop_
_entity_poly.entity_id
_entity_poly.type
_entity_poly.pdbx_seq_one_letter_code
_entity_poly.pdbx_strand_id
1 'polypeptide(L)'
;MVCTNGLFNLNEAIAICLYFTVIGYKFLCFGYFMLIRFRKTKRMYWLYFSLFFIFLAASRVFYMMMDFFFGGDPEKLVAWRFANLSGWLSVAMLSGILSTLLFTGDSKLHHVIKKIFPLVPIGIGIFIMFIPDIWISDPLGLFGWGTGKLVLNVIVLPIYIVLLPFMFFYLAKRSAGTLQRSFLLNGIGLLLYYVVRAVQPVLITMTGSGTALMLPPLLILLSILIITFANQYESLK
;
A
#
# COMPACT_ATOMS: atom_id res chain seq x y z
N MET A 1 -5.99 -17.13 -11.26
CA MET A 1 -6.51 -18.48 -10.98
C MET A 1 -8.00 -18.31 -10.77
N VAL A 2 -8.83 -19.09 -11.44
CA VAL A 2 -10.28 -19.10 -11.17
C VAL A 2 -10.57 -20.47 -10.60
N CYS A 3 -11.37 -20.53 -9.53
CA CYS A 3 -11.91 -21.79 -9.01
C CYS A 3 -12.61 -22.53 -10.15
N THR A 4 -11.95 -23.52 -10.76
CA THR A 4 -12.52 -24.26 -11.89
C THR A 4 -13.57 -25.28 -11.44
N ASN A 5 -13.57 -25.69 -10.17
CA ASN A 5 -14.45 -26.74 -9.63
C ASN A 5 -15.16 -26.39 -8.31
N GLY A 6 -15.21 -25.11 -7.92
CA GLY A 6 -15.88 -24.67 -6.67
C GLY A 6 -15.18 -25.07 -5.36
N LEU A 7 -14.04 -25.76 -5.42
CA LEU A 7 -13.21 -26.13 -4.27
C LEU A 7 -11.82 -25.49 -4.41
N PHE A 8 -11.38 -24.79 -3.35
CA PHE A 8 -10.04 -24.23 -3.27
C PHE A 8 -9.00 -25.32 -3.06
N ASN A 9 -7.86 -25.22 -3.74
CA ASN A 9 -6.71 -26.05 -3.38
C ASN A 9 -6.22 -25.67 -1.97
N LEU A 10 -5.63 -26.61 -1.23
CA LEU A 10 -5.13 -26.36 0.13
C LEU A 10 -4.21 -25.13 0.19
N ASN A 11 -3.33 -24.97 -0.80
CA ASN A 11 -2.40 -23.84 -0.88
C ASN A 11 -3.13 -22.50 -1.10
N GLU A 12 -4.20 -22.50 -1.90
CA GLU A 12 -5.03 -21.31 -2.13
C GLU A 12 -5.82 -20.95 -0.87
N ALA A 13 -6.38 -21.95 -0.18
CA ALA A 13 -7.09 -21.75 1.08
C ALA A 13 -6.16 -21.16 2.16
N ILE A 14 -4.94 -21.68 2.29
CA ILE A 14 -3.93 -21.13 3.20
C ILE A 14 -3.55 -19.70 2.80
N ALA A 15 -3.32 -19.43 1.51
CA ALA A 15 -2.98 -18.10 1.03
C ALA A 15 -4.12 -17.08 1.34
N ILE A 16 -5.37 -17.46 1.09
CA ILE A 16 -6.56 -16.66 1.42
C ILE A 16 -6.59 -16.36 2.93
N CYS A 17 -6.39 -17.37 3.78
CA CYS A 17 -6.35 -17.22 5.24
C CYS A 17 -5.24 -16.25 5.70
N LEU A 18 -4.05 -16.33 5.11
CA LEU A 18 -2.95 -15.40 5.38
C LEU A 18 -3.30 -13.97 4.95
N TYR A 19 -3.91 -13.78 3.79
CA TYR A 19 -4.36 -12.46 3.36
C TYR A 19 -5.48 -11.91 4.24
N PHE A 20 -6.42 -12.72 4.72
CA PHE A 20 -7.41 -12.31 5.71
C PHE A 20 -6.75 -11.87 7.02
N THR A 21 -5.72 -12.60 7.47
CA THR A 21 -4.92 -12.21 8.63
C THR A 21 -4.26 -10.84 8.43
N VAL A 22 -3.67 -10.59 7.25
CA VAL A 22 -3.10 -9.29 6.89
C VAL A 22 -4.16 -8.18 6.89
N ILE A 23 -5.34 -8.43 6.31
CA ILE A 23 -6.45 -7.46 6.27
C ILE A 23 -6.94 -7.16 7.69
N GLY A 24 -7.18 -8.19 8.50
CA GLY A 24 -7.58 -8.07 9.89
C GLY A 24 -6.57 -7.27 10.72
N TYR A 25 -5.27 -7.54 10.54
CA TYR A 25 -4.21 -6.81 11.23
C TYR A 25 -4.18 -5.33 10.83
N LYS A 26 -4.32 -5.00 9.54
CA LYS A 26 -4.44 -3.59 9.10
C LYS A 26 -5.66 -2.91 9.69
N PHE A 27 -6.79 -3.61 9.78
CA PHE A 27 -8.00 -3.08 10.38
C PHE A 27 -7.82 -2.82 11.89
N LEU A 28 -7.15 -3.72 12.61
CA LEU A 28 -6.76 -3.51 14.00
C LEU A 28 -5.85 -2.29 14.16
N CYS A 29 -4.88 -2.10 13.26
CA CYS A 29 -4.03 -0.91 13.25
C CYS A 29 -4.84 0.37 13.03
N PHE A 30 -5.76 0.36 12.06
CA PHE A 30 -6.71 1.46 11.86
C PHE A 30 -7.47 1.80 13.14
N GLY A 31 -8.09 0.79 13.78
CA GLY A 31 -8.82 0.97 15.04
C GLY A 31 -7.93 1.53 16.16
N TYR A 32 -6.72 1.00 16.33
CA TYR A 32 -5.74 1.48 17.30
C TYR A 32 -5.38 2.95 17.10
N PHE A 33 -4.96 3.33 15.88
CA PHE A 33 -4.53 4.70 15.60
C PHE A 33 -5.71 5.70 15.61
N MET A 34 -6.88 5.30 15.13
CA MET A 34 -8.06 6.16 15.13
C MET A 34 -8.66 6.32 16.54
N LEU A 35 -8.99 5.21 17.21
CA LEU A 35 -9.76 5.23 18.46
C LEU A 35 -8.89 5.56 19.67
N ILE A 36 -7.65 5.07 19.72
CA ILE A 36 -6.79 5.28 20.89
C ILE A 36 -5.91 6.51 20.69
N ARG A 37 -5.14 6.59 19.61
CA ARG A 37 -4.13 7.64 19.42
C ARG A 37 -4.71 8.98 18.99
N PHE A 38 -5.52 8.97 17.93
CA PHE A 38 -6.07 10.21 17.37
C PHE A 38 -7.09 10.85 18.32
N ARG A 39 -7.98 10.07 18.95
CA ARG A 39 -8.93 10.64 19.93
C ARG A 39 -8.22 11.32 21.10
N LYS A 40 -7.11 10.78 21.60
CA LYS A 40 -6.35 11.35 22.72
C LYS A 40 -5.56 12.60 22.34
N THR A 41 -4.86 12.58 21.21
CA THR A 41 -3.91 13.65 20.85
C THR A 41 -4.45 14.69 19.88
N LYS A 42 -5.51 14.35 19.12
CA LYS A 42 -6.12 15.16 18.06
C LYS A 42 -5.15 15.64 16.96
N ARG A 43 -3.94 15.06 16.87
CA ARG A 43 -2.96 15.40 15.84
C ARG A 43 -3.35 14.77 14.51
N MET A 44 -3.40 15.57 13.44
CA MET A 44 -3.74 15.12 12.08
C MET A 44 -2.82 14.00 11.56
N TYR A 45 -1.58 13.96 12.04
CA TYR A 45 -0.63 12.86 11.78
C TYR A 45 -1.25 11.47 12.04
N TRP A 46 -1.89 11.27 13.20
CA TRP A 46 -2.48 9.98 13.56
C TRP A 46 -3.73 9.65 12.74
N LEU A 47 -4.48 10.66 12.32
CA LEU A 47 -5.62 10.48 11.43
C LEU A 47 -5.14 9.96 10.08
N TYR A 48 -4.12 10.59 9.48
CA TYR A 48 -3.54 10.09 8.22
C TYR A 48 -2.99 8.67 8.39
N PHE A 49 -2.36 8.36 9.52
CA PHE A 49 -1.85 7.01 9.80
C PHE A 49 -2.97 5.96 9.91
N SER A 50 -4.10 6.30 10.51
CA SER A 50 -5.27 5.42 10.51
C SER A 50 -5.85 5.24 9.10
N LEU A 51 -6.03 6.33 8.35
CA LEU A 51 -6.59 6.29 7.01
C LEU A 51 -5.69 5.51 6.04
N PHE A 52 -4.36 5.60 6.23
CA PHE A 52 -3.38 4.80 5.51
C PHE A 52 -3.68 3.30 5.60
N PHE A 53 -3.94 2.78 6.81
CA PHE A 53 -4.19 1.35 7.02
C PHE A 53 -5.54 0.88 6.48
N ILE A 54 -6.61 1.67 6.63
CA ILE A 54 -7.92 1.27 6.11
C ILE A 54 -7.91 1.23 4.58
N PHE A 55 -7.24 2.19 3.93
CA PHE A 55 -7.04 2.14 2.47
C PHE A 55 -6.11 0.99 2.05
N LEU A 56 -5.05 0.67 2.81
CA LEU A 56 -4.26 -0.54 2.55
C LEU A 56 -5.06 -1.84 2.71
N ALA A 57 -6.03 -1.88 3.63
CA ALA A 57 -6.89 -3.02 3.86
C ALA A 57 -7.88 -3.16 2.69
N ALA A 58 -8.60 -2.08 2.36
CA ALA A 58 -9.54 -2.04 1.26
C ALA A 58 -8.88 -2.40 -0.08
N SER A 59 -7.69 -1.86 -0.37
CA SER A 59 -6.91 -2.24 -1.55
C SER A 59 -6.68 -3.75 -1.62
N ARG A 60 -6.36 -4.40 -0.49
CA ARG A 60 -6.14 -5.87 -0.47
C ARG A 60 -7.42 -6.68 -0.59
N VAL A 61 -8.54 -6.20 -0.05
CA VAL A 61 -9.84 -6.86 -0.24
C VAL A 61 -10.16 -6.95 -1.73
N PHE A 62 -10.02 -5.85 -2.47
CA PHE A 62 -10.28 -5.85 -3.91
C PHE A 62 -9.29 -6.71 -4.72
N TYR A 63 -8.00 -6.70 -4.37
CA TYR A 63 -7.03 -7.62 -4.99
C TYR A 63 -7.38 -9.09 -4.71
N MET A 64 -7.79 -9.43 -3.49
CA MET A 64 -8.21 -10.79 -3.15
C MET A 64 -9.46 -11.21 -3.94
N MET A 65 -10.45 -10.33 -4.06
CA MET A 65 -11.64 -10.58 -4.90
C MET A 65 -11.25 -10.88 -6.35
N MET A 66 -10.35 -10.08 -6.92
CA MET A 66 -9.82 -10.29 -8.27
C MET A 66 -9.04 -11.61 -8.42
N ASP A 67 -8.21 -11.95 -7.44
CA ASP A 67 -7.28 -13.08 -7.52
C ASP A 67 -7.97 -14.44 -7.28
N PHE A 68 -9.00 -14.49 -6.42
CA PHE A 68 -9.59 -15.75 -5.94
C PHE A 68 -11.08 -15.93 -6.24
N PHE A 69 -11.85 -14.84 -6.39
CA PHE A 69 -13.31 -14.92 -6.42
C PHE A 69 -13.91 -14.61 -7.79
N PHE A 70 -13.36 -13.64 -8.53
CA PHE A 70 -13.91 -13.28 -9.84
C PHE A 70 -13.38 -14.19 -10.94
N GLY A 71 -14.30 -14.75 -11.72
CA GLY A 71 -14.01 -15.53 -12.92
C GLY A 71 -13.98 -14.69 -14.19
N GLY A 72 -14.91 -13.73 -14.30
CA GLY A 72 -15.12 -12.91 -15.50
C GLY A 72 -14.19 -11.71 -15.61
N ASP A 73 -13.85 -11.35 -16.86
CA ASP A 73 -13.01 -10.20 -17.19
C ASP A 73 -13.58 -8.83 -16.77
N PRO A 74 -14.89 -8.52 -16.90
CA PRO A 74 -15.40 -7.20 -16.52
C PRO A 74 -15.37 -6.98 -15.00
N GLU A 75 -15.70 -8.00 -14.21
CA GLU A 75 -15.68 -7.92 -12.73
C GLU A 75 -14.25 -7.75 -12.19
N LYS A 76 -13.30 -8.50 -12.76
CA LYS A 76 -11.86 -8.36 -12.44
C LYS A 76 -11.36 -6.95 -12.73
N LEU A 77 -11.80 -6.35 -13.83
CA LEU A 77 -11.39 -5.01 -14.20
C LEU A 77 -11.86 -3.96 -13.20
N VAL A 78 -13.14 -4.04 -12.80
CA VAL A 78 -13.71 -3.14 -11.78
C VAL A 78 -12.96 -3.31 -10.45
N ALA A 79 -12.74 -4.55 -10.01
CA ALA A 79 -11.98 -4.85 -8.80
C ALA A 79 -10.56 -4.29 -8.87
N TRP A 80 -9.87 -4.45 -10.00
CA TRP A 80 -8.54 -3.90 -10.22
C TRP A 80 -8.49 -2.37 -10.11
N ARG A 81 -9.49 -1.66 -10.65
CA ARG A 81 -9.59 -0.20 -10.55
C ARG A 81 -9.75 0.24 -9.10
N PHE A 82 -10.68 -0.34 -8.36
CA PHE A 82 -10.89 -0.02 -6.95
C PHE A 82 -9.69 -0.40 -6.07
N ALA A 83 -9.03 -1.54 -6.37
CA ALA A 83 -7.82 -1.97 -5.67
C ALA A 83 -6.69 -0.94 -5.83
N ASN A 84 -6.52 -0.40 -7.03
CA ASN A 84 -5.52 0.61 -7.32
C ASN A 84 -5.89 1.98 -6.76
N LEU A 85 -7.13 2.44 -6.95
CA LEU A 85 -7.62 3.69 -6.36
C LEU A 85 -7.37 3.70 -4.84
N SER A 86 -7.81 2.66 -4.14
CA SER A 86 -7.62 2.53 -2.69
C SER A 86 -6.11 2.45 -2.32
N GLY A 87 -5.32 1.76 -3.13
CA GLY A 87 -3.86 1.71 -2.95
C GLY A 87 -3.20 3.09 -3.10
N TRP A 88 -3.64 3.90 -4.06
CA TRP A 88 -3.13 5.26 -4.27
C TRP A 88 -3.63 6.26 -3.23
N LEU A 89 -4.86 6.11 -2.73
CA LEU A 89 -5.33 6.85 -1.56
C LEU A 89 -4.50 6.54 -0.32
N SER A 90 -4.07 5.30 -0.14
CA SER A 90 -3.14 4.92 0.93
C SER A 90 -1.78 5.63 0.78
N VAL A 91 -1.19 5.64 -0.42
CA VAL A 91 0.02 6.41 -0.75
C VAL A 91 -0.19 7.90 -0.47
N ALA A 92 -1.37 8.44 -0.78
CA ALA A 92 -1.72 9.82 -0.47
C ALA A 92 -1.69 10.11 1.03
N MET A 93 -2.20 9.20 1.87
CA MET A 93 -2.13 9.36 3.32
C MET A 93 -0.68 9.34 3.84
N LEU A 94 0.18 8.46 3.31
CA LEU A 94 1.62 8.47 3.63
C LEU A 94 2.32 9.75 3.20
N SER A 95 2.03 10.22 2.00
CA SER A 95 2.56 11.50 1.53
C SER A 95 2.03 12.66 2.38
N GLY A 96 0.80 12.60 2.88
CA GLY A 96 0.25 13.55 3.84
C GLY A 96 1.00 13.53 5.18
N ILE A 97 1.36 12.34 5.67
CA ILE A 97 2.22 12.18 6.85
C ILE A 97 3.58 12.85 6.62
N LEU A 98 4.28 12.48 5.55
CA LEU A 98 5.59 13.06 5.22
C LEU A 98 5.51 14.57 5.03
N SER A 99 4.46 15.04 4.36
CA SER A 99 4.18 16.45 4.16
C SER A 99 4.04 17.21 5.48
N THR A 100 3.34 16.63 6.47
CA THR A 100 3.23 17.24 7.80
C THR A 100 4.54 17.27 8.59
N LEU A 101 5.41 16.29 8.37
CA LEU A 101 6.69 16.16 9.08
C LEU A 101 7.83 16.97 8.45
N LEU A 102 7.85 17.06 7.11
CA LEU A 102 8.96 17.64 6.36
C LEU A 102 8.79 19.15 6.13
N PHE A 103 7.55 19.62 5.99
CA PHE A 103 7.23 21.03 5.74
C PHE A 103 6.60 21.69 6.97
N THR A 104 7.42 21.94 7.99
CA THR A 104 7.01 22.58 9.26
C THR A 104 7.26 24.09 9.31
N GLY A 105 7.93 24.69 8.32
CA GLY A 105 8.26 26.12 8.33
C GLY A 105 7.12 27.03 7.85
N ASP A 106 7.11 28.28 8.31
CA ASP A 106 6.02 29.27 8.11
C ASP A 106 5.99 29.94 6.72
N SER A 107 6.85 29.51 5.79
CA SER A 107 6.85 30.09 4.44
C SER A 107 5.55 29.74 3.70
N LYS A 108 5.00 30.70 2.95
CA LYS A 108 3.81 30.46 2.10
C LYS A 108 4.03 29.27 1.15
N LEU A 109 5.24 29.12 0.63
CA LEU A 109 5.63 28.03 -0.27
C LEU A 109 5.54 26.65 0.41
N HIS A 110 5.96 26.52 1.68
CA HIS A 110 5.80 25.26 2.43
C HIS A 110 4.32 24.88 2.60
N HIS A 111 3.45 25.85 2.89
CA HIS A 111 2.01 25.58 3.00
C HIS A 111 1.40 25.10 1.68
N VAL A 112 1.84 25.64 0.54
CA VAL A 112 1.37 25.21 -0.78
C VAL A 112 1.87 23.79 -1.08
N ILE A 113 3.17 23.52 -0.94
CA ILE A 113 3.72 22.18 -1.18
C ILE A 113 3.06 21.14 -0.27
N LYS A 114 2.81 21.51 0.99
CA LYS A 114 2.18 20.63 1.98
C LYS A 114 0.80 20.12 1.54
N LYS A 115 0.05 20.95 0.81
CA LYS A 115 -1.27 20.59 0.25
C LYS A 115 -1.15 19.83 -1.07
N ILE A 116 -0.23 20.24 -1.95
CA ILE A 116 -0.06 19.65 -3.28
C ILE A 116 0.52 18.23 -3.19
N PHE A 117 1.48 17.99 -2.31
CA PHE A 117 2.19 16.72 -2.23
C PHE A 117 1.27 15.50 -2.08
N PRO A 118 0.26 15.49 -1.17
CA PRO A 118 -0.72 14.41 -1.11
C PRO A 118 -1.80 14.43 -2.20
N LEU A 119 -2.01 15.55 -2.89
CA LEU A 119 -2.97 15.62 -3.99
C LEU A 119 -2.48 14.87 -5.24
N VAL A 120 -1.17 14.81 -5.48
CA VAL A 120 -0.62 14.09 -6.64
C VAL A 120 -1.03 12.59 -6.67
N PRO A 121 -0.78 11.79 -5.62
CA PRO A 121 -1.23 10.39 -5.61
C PRO A 121 -2.75 10.23 -5.62
N ILE A 122 -3.51 11.20 -5.08
CA ILE A 122 -4.99 11.20 -5.21
C ILE A 122 -5.39 11.36 -6.68
N GLY A 123 -4.79 12.33 -7.38
CA GLY A 123 -5.01 12.56 -8.80
C GLY A 123 -4.68 11.33 -9.64
N ILE A 124 -3.57 10.65 -9.35
CA ILE A 124 -3.22 9.38 -10.00
C ILE A 124 -4.28 8.31 -9.73
N GLY A 125 -4.71 8.15 -8.48
CA GLY A 125 -5.76 7.18 -8.10
C GLY A 125 -7.08 7.43 -8.84
N ILE A 126 -7.51 8.70 -8.95
CA ILE A 126 -8.71 9.10 -9.69
C ILE A 126 -8.52 8.85 -11.18
N PHE A 127 -7.37 9.22 -11.74
CA PHE A 127 -7.07 9.02 -13.17
C PHE A 127 -7.19 7.55 -13.58
N ILE A 128 -6.76 6.61 -12.72
CA ILE A 128 -6.88 5.16 -12.97
C ILE A 128 -8.33 4.72 -13.19
N MET A 129 -9.30 5.40 -12.57
CA MET A 129 -10.72 5.08 -12.75
C MET A 129 -11.23 5.44 -14.16
N PHE A 130 -10.53 6.32 -14.88
CA PHE A 130 -10.92 6.81 -16.20
C PHE A 130 -10.10 6.22 -17.35
N ILE A 131 -9.10 5.37 -17.06
CA ILE A 131 -8.32 4.71 -18.11
C ILE A 131 -9.27 3.80 -18.93
N PRO A 132 -9.26 3.86 -20.27
CA PRO A 132 -10.10 2.99 -21.09
C PRO A 132 -9.74 1.50 -20.94
N ASP A 133 -10.74 0.62 -21.02
CA ASP A 133 -10.57 -0.83 -20.83
C ASP A 133 -9.53 -1.43 -21.78
N ILE A 134 -9.52 -0.97 -23.04
CA ILE A 134 -8.54 -1.35 -24.07
C ILE A 134 -7.10 -1.22 -23.57
N TRP A 135 -6.77 -0.17 -22.82
CA TRP A 135 -5.41 0.05 -22.34
C TRP A 135 -5.04 -0.88 -21.17
N ILE A 136 -6.03 -1.45 -20.49
CA ILE A 136 -5.83 -2.26 -19.28
C ILE A 136 -5.81 -3.77 -19.63
N SER A 137 -6.57 -4.17 -20.65
CA SER A 137 -6.69 -5.56 -21.12
C SER A 137 -5.98 -5.82 -22.44
N ASP A 138 -5.17 -4.88 -22.95
CA ASP A 138 -4.48 -5.01 -24.24
C ASP A 138 -3.67 -6.32 -24.35
N PRO A 139 -4.02 -7.23 -25.27
CA PRO A 139 -3.28 -8.48 -25.47
C PRO A 139 -1.89 -8.27 -26.09
N LEU A 140 -1.59 -7.11 -26.67
CA LEU A 140 -0.27 -6.78 -27.22
C LEU A 140 0.74 -6.30 -26.15
N GLY A 141 0.34 -6.28 -24.89
CA GLY A 141 1.17 -5.85 -23.79
C GLY A 141 2.32 -6.80 -23.43
N LEU A 142 3.46 -6.23 -23.03
CA LEU A 142 4.63 -6.99 -22.55
C LEU A 142 4.24 -7.85 -21.33
N PHE A 143 4.60 -9.13 -21.31
CA PHE A 143 4.24 -10.10 -20.25
C PHE A 143 2.73 -10.35 -20.04
N GLY A 144 1.88 -10.07 -21.05
CA GLY A 144 0.43 -10.23 -20.94
C GLY A 144 -0.25 -9.17 -20.06
N TRP A 145 0.44 -8.05 -19.80
CA TRP A 145 -0.11 -6.90 -19.10
C TRP A 145 -0.46 -5.80 -20.09
N GLY A 146 -1.73 -5.35 -20.10
CA GLY A 146 -2.10 -4.21 -20.93
C GLY A 146 -1.22 -2.98 -20.69
N THR A 147 -0.97 -2.21 -21.74
CA THR A 147 -0.03 -1.06 -21.76
C THR A 147 -0.21 -0.10 -20.58
N GLY A 148 -1.45 0.16 -20.16
CA GLY A 148 -1.77 0.97 -18.98
C GLY A 148 -1.31 0.36 -17.65
N LYS A 149 -1.44 -0.96 -17.47
CA LYS A 149 -0.91 -1.67 -16.30
C LYS A 149 0.62 -1.60 -16.24
N LEU A 150 1.28 -1.68 -17.38
CA LEU A 150 2.74 -1.55 -17.47
C LEU A 150 3.19 -0.16 -17.05
N VAL A 151 2.64 0.90 -17.64
CA VAL A 151 3.02 2.29 -17.29
C VAL A 151 2.81 2.55 -15.80
N LEU A 152 1.66 2.16 -15.24
CA LEU A 152 1.38 2.37 -13.84
C LEU A 152 2.33 1.59 -12.92
N ASN A 153 2.60 0.32 -13.20
CA ASN A 153 3.40 -0.52 -12.31
C ASN A 153 4.92 -0.40 -12.51
N VAL A 154 5.37 -0.03 -13.72
CA VAL A 154 6.80 0.02 -14.08
C VAL A 154 7.35 1.44 -14.00
N ILE A 155 6.54 2.46 -14.26
CA ILE A 155 7.00 3.86 -14.27
C ILE A 155 6.50 4.58 -13.02
N VAL A 156 5.18 4.63 -12.82
CA VAL A 156 4.60 5.51 -11.79
C VAL A 156 4.80 4.91 -10.38
N LEU A 157 4.53 3.62 -10.21
CA LEU A 157 4.64 2.93 -8.94
C LEU A 157 6.08 2.96 -8.39
N PRO A 158 7.15 2.64 -9.16
CA PRO A 158 8.51 2.57 -8.61
C PRO A 158 9.01 3.92 -8.11
N ILE A 159 8.60 5.03 -8.73
CA ILE A 159 8.92 6.37 -8.25
C ILE A 159 8.43 6.53 -6.81
N TYR A 160 7.18 6.17 -6.50
CA TYR A 160 6.65 6.28 -5.14
C TYR A 160 7.19 5.21 -4.18
N ILE A 161 7.46 4.01 -4.67
CA ILE A 161 8.08 2.92 -3.90
C ILE A 161 9.46 3.33 -3.39
N VAL A 162 10.24 4.04 -4.19
CA VAL A 162 11.57 4.51 -3.79
C VAL A 162 11.46 5.83 -3.02
N LEU A 163 10.66 6.77 -3.50
CA LEU A 163 10.56 8.10 -2.90
C LEU A 163 10.12 8.04 -1.43
N LEU A 164 9.05 7.30 -1.11
CA LEU A 164 8.49 7.33 0.25
C LEU A 164 9.45 6.78 1.33
N PRO A 165 10.05 5.58 1.19
CA PRO A 165 11.02 5.09 2.17
C PRO A 165 12.24 5.99 2.30
N PHE A 166 12.76 6.52 1.18
CA PHE A 166 13.93 7.41 1.21
C PHE A 166 13.64 8.73 1.93
N MET A 167 12.42 9.28 1.80
CA MET A 167 12.02 10.44 2.59
C MET A 167 11.98 10.13 4.10
N PHE A 168 11.55 8.94 4.50
CA PHE A 168 11.64 8.51 5.90
C PHE A 168 13.09 8.35 6.36
N PHE A 169 13.98 7.80 5.54
CA PHE A 169 15.42 7.75 5.86
C PHE A 169 16.05 9.15 5.97
N TYR A 170 15.64 10.08 5.12
CA TYR A 170 16.05 11.48 5.22
C TYR A 170 15.59 12.11 6.55
N LEU A 171 14.33 11.91 6.94
CA LEU A 171 13.82 12.36 8.24
C LEU A 171 14.55 11.69 9.40
N ALA A 172 14.87 10.40 9.31
CA ALA A 172 15.65 9.69 10.30
C ALA A 172 17.04 10.32 10.46
N LYS A 173 17.74 10.63 9.36
CA LYS A 173 19.06 11.27 9.40
C LYS A 173 19.03 12.66 10.05
N ARG A 174 17.94 13.41 9.90
CA ARG A 174 17.78 14.75 10.51
C ARG A 174 17.20 14.74 11.93
N SER A 175 16.67 13.62 12.39
CA SER A 175 16.07 13.50 13.71
C SER A 175 17.05 12.91 14.71
N ALA A 176 16.79 13.08 16.02
CA ALA A 176 17.61 12.51 17.08
C ALA A 176 16.78 11.67 18.05
N GLY A 177 17.44 10.72 18.72
CA GLY A 177 16.85 9.92 19.80
C GLY A 177 15.81 8.91 19.31
N THR A 178 14.67 8.83 20.01
CA THR A 178 13.62 7.84 19.72
C THR A 178 12.89 8.10 18.40
N LEU A 179 12.80 9.37 17.96
CA LEU A 179 12.20 9.75 16.68
C LEU A 179 13.00 9.24 15.48
N GLN A 180 14.34 9.29 15.56
CA GLN A 180 15.21 8.73 14.53
C GLN A 180 14.95 7.24 14.31
N ARG A 181 14.83 6.47 15.41
CA ARG A 181 14.55 5.03 15.36
C ARG A 181 13.17 4.75 14.75
N SER A 182 12.16 5.53 15.13
CA SER A 182 10.82 5.43 14.53
C SER A 182 10.85 5.68 13.02
N PHE A 183 11.48 6.76 12.55
CA PHE A 183 11.53 7.05 11.11
C PHE A 183 12.34 6.02 10.33
N LEU A 184 13.44 5.51 10.90
CA LEU A 184 14.23 4.46 10.27
C LEU A 184 13.44 3.16 10.12
N LEU A 185 12.73 2.73 11.18
CA LEU A 185 11.91 1.53 11.13
C LEU A 185 10.70 1.69 10.20
N ASN A 186 10.05 2.86 10.17
CA ASN A 186 8.99 3.16 9.19
C ASN A 186 9.53 3.08 7.75
N GLY A 187 10.72 3.63 7.49
CA GLY A 187 11.39 3.53 6.20
C GLY A 187 11.67 2.08 5.78
N ILE A 188 12.24 1.27 6.68
CA ILE A 188 12.51 -0.16 6.42
C ILE A 188 11.22 -0.93 6.17
N GLY A 189 10.20 -0.74 7.02
CA GLY A 189 8.92 -1.41 6.88
C GLY A 189 8.23 -1.05 5.56
N LEU A 190 8.23 0.22 5.16
CA LEU A 190 7.66 0.65 3.87
C LEU A 190 8.46 0.09 2.70
N LEU A 191 9.79 0.11 2.76
CA LEU A 191 10.64 -0.46 1.71
C LEU A 191 10.33 -1.95 1.53
N LEU A 192 10.28 -2.71 2.63
CA LEU A 192 9.93 -4.13 2.59
C LEU A 192 8.52 -4.34 2.01
N TYR A 193 7.53 -3.58 2.46
CA TYR A 193 6.15 -3.66 1.97
C TYR A 193 6.08 -3.47 0.45
N TYR A 194 6.75 -2.44 -0.06
CA TYR A 194 6.68 -2.09 -1.48
C TYR A 194 7.52 -3.01 -2.37
N VAL A 195 8.70 -3.45 -1.92
CA VAL A 195 9.51 -4.44 -2.65
C VAL A 195 8.72 -5.73 -2.82
N VAL A 196 8.11 -6.24 -1.75
CA VAL A 196 7.27 -7.45 -1.81
C VAL A 196 6.13 -7.27 -2.80
N ARG A 197 5.45 -6.11 -2.77
CA ARG A 197 4.35 -5.82 -3.70
C ARG A 197 4.79 -5.75 -5.16
N ALA A 198 5.98 -5.19 -5.43
CA ALA A 198 6.51 -5.08 -6.79
C ALA A 198 6.98 -6.44 -7.34
N VAL A 199 7.56 -7.29 -6.48
CA VAL A 199 8.12 -8.58 -6.85
C VAL A 199 7.05 -9.69 -6.90
N GLN A 200 5.95 -9.55 -6.14
CA GLN A 200 4.87 -10.54 -6.07
C GLN A 200 4.35 -11.01 -7.45
N PRO A 201 4.00 -10.12 -8.41
CA PRO A 201 3.51 -10.57 -9.71
C PRO A 201 4.53 -11.42 -10.46
N VAL A 202 5.82 -11.06 -10.37
CA VAL A 202 6.92 -11.79 -11.00
C VAL A 202 7.11 -13.16 -10.37
N LEU A 203 7.09 -13.24 -9.03
CA LEU A 203 7.23 -14.51 -8.30
C LEU A 203 6.15 -15.51 -8.70
N ILE A 204 4.89 -15.06 -8.78
CA ILE A 204 3.75 -15.91 -9.17
C ILE A 204 3.93 -16.44 -10.59
N THR A 205 4.39 -15.60 -11.53
CA THR A 205 4.60 -16.02 -12.92
C THR A 205 5.79 -16.97 -13.11
N MET A 206 6.88 -16.81 -12.34
CA MET A 206 8.12 -17.58 -12.56
C MET A 206 8.12 -18.95 -11.88
N THR A 207 7.51 -19.07 -10.70
CA THR A 207 7.67 -20.29 -9.88
C THR A 207 6.54 -21.29 -10.04
N GLY A 208 5.34 -20.85 -10.43
CA GLY A 208 4.16 -21.71 -10.60
C GLY A 208 3.76 -22.53 -9.35
N SER A 209 4.39 -22.29 -8.21
CA SER A 209 4.31 -23.14 -7.03
C SER A 209 3.40 -22.51 -5.96
N GLY A 210 2.68 -23.37 -5.23
CA GLY A 210 1.78 -22.92 -4.16
C GLY A 210 2.49 -22.13 -3.04
N THR A 211 3.80 -22.33 -2.86
CA THR A 211 4.61 -21.59 -1.87
C THR A 211 4.78 -20.13 -2.24
N ALA A 212 4.81 -19.78 -3.53
CA ALA A 212 4.91 -18.39 -3.98
C ALA A 212 3.65 -17.57 -3.70
N LEU A 213 2.50 -18.22 -3.45
CA LEU A 213 1.26 -17.55 -3.02
C LEU A 213 1.29 -17.18 -1.53
N MET A 214 2.06 -17.90 -0.71
CA MET A 214 2.11 -17.73 0.75
C MET A 214 3.17 -16.72 1.21
N LEU A 215 4.27 -16.58 0.45
CA LEU A 215 5.37 -15.69 0.84
C LEU A 215 4.98 -14.19 0.86
N PRO A 216 4.26 -13.64 -0.14
CA PRO A 216 3.89 -12.23 -0.12
C PRO A 216 3.06 -11.80 1.11
N PRO A 217 1.98 -12.50 1.53
CA PRO A 217 1.21 -12.07 2.69
C PRO A 217 2.01 -12.12 3.98
N LEU A 218 2.92 -13.09 4.16
CA LEU A 218 3.80 -13.17 5.34
C LEU A 218 4.78 -11.98 5.41
N LEU A 219 5.44 -11.65 4.30
CA LEU A 219 6.36 -10.52 4.27
C LEU A 219 5.62 -9.18 4.38
N ILE A 220 4.41 -9.08 3.82
CA ILE A 220 3.54 -7.93 4.04
C ILE A 220 3.17 -7.81 5.53
N LEU A 221 2.80 -8.90 6.19
CA LEU A 221 2.48 -8.89 7.63
C LEU A 221 3.68 -8.41 8.44
N LEU A 222 4.87 -8.95 8.18
CA LEU A 222 6.12 -8.54 8.80
C LEU A 222 6.40 -7.05 8.59
N SER A 223 6.21 -6.54 7.38
CA SER A 223 6.42 -5.13 7.06
C SER A 223 5.48 -4.20 7.86
N ILE A 224 4.21 -4.58 8.00
CA ILE A 224 3.22 -3.80 8.75
C ILE A 224 3.54 -3.86 10.24
N LEU A 225 4.00 -5.00 10.74
CA LEU A 225 4.44 -5.17 12.12
C LEU A 225 5.67 -4.29 12.42
N ILE A 226 6.65 -4.21 11.53
CA ILE A 226 7.79 -3.28 11.69
C ILE A 226 7.29 -1.83 11.74
N ILE A 227 6.36 -1.45 10.85
CA ILE A 227 5.75 -0.11 10.85
C ILE A 227 5.02 0.17 12.16
N THR A 228 4.24 -0.77 12.70
CA THR A 228 3.51 -0.55 13.96
C THR A 228 4.46 -0.45 15.16
N PHE A 229 5.51 -1.28 15.22
CA PHE A 229 6.56 -1.19 16.23
C PHE A 229 7.30 0.15 16.17
N ALA A 230 7.60 0.64 14.97
CA ALA A 230 8.24 1.95 14.79
C ALA A 230 7.48 3.07 15.52
N ASN A 231 6.15 3.06 15.41
CA ASN A 231 5.28 4.08 15.99
C ASN A 231 5.04 3.92 17.50
N GLN A 232 5.44 2.79 18.12
CA GLN A 232 5.44 2.67 19.58
C GLN A 232 6.56 3.49 20.23
N TYR A 233 7.73 3.62 19.58
CA TYR A 233 8.84 4.41 20.11
C TYR A 233 8.51 5.91 20.26
N GLU A 234 7.61 6.43 19.43
CA GLU A 234 7.15 7.81 19.50
C GLU A 234 6.27 8.07 20.74
N SER A 235 5.75 7.01 21.36
CA SER A 235 4.83 7.10 22.48
C SER A 235 5.43 7.04 23.88
N LEU A 236 6.73 6.79 23.97
CA LEU A 236 7.46 6.78 25.24
C LEU A 236 7.88 8.21 25.66
N LYS A 237 7.15 9.22 25.17
CA LYS A 237 7.26 10.63 25.53
C LYS A 237 5.92 11.10 26.08
#